data_AF-A0A5J6VVT4-F1
#
_entry.id   AF-A0A5J6VVT4-F1
#
_cell.length_a   1.000
_cell.length_b   1.000
_cell.length_c   1.000
_cell.angle_alpha   90.00
_cell.angle_beta   90.00
_cell.angle_gamma   90.00
#
_symmetry.space_group_name_H-M   'P 1'
#
loop_
_entity.id
_entity.type
_entity.pdbx_description
1 polymer ?
#
loop_
_entity_poly.entity_id
_entity_poly.type
_entity_poly.pdbx_seq_one_letter_code
_entity_poly.pdbx_strand_id
1 'polypeptide(L)'
;MAEPNFAPGLEGVAATQSSISNIDGAAGLLSYRGFAIADLAAYSSFEEVAFLLLDGVLPSAADLKRFDHGLRAHRQVKYNVREIMKFMPVTGHPMDMLHCAVASLGMFYPQQELSDAERGNTLHLDAMAMRIIARMPTIVAMWEQMRFGNDPISPRPDLSHAANFLYMLSGREPDPTYTKILDSCLILHAEHTINASTFSVLVTGSTLTNPYHVIGGAIGTLAGPLHGGANQKVVEMLEEISSVRQVGAYLDRKMANKEKIWGFGHRIYKTRDPRAVILKEMMEDMASHGNLRHSGLFEIAIEVERQATERLGPKGIHANVDFYSGVLYHEMGIKADLFTPIFAMARSAGWLAHWREQLADNRIFRPTQVYTGEQNRRYVPVAQRI
;
A
#
# COMPACT_ATOMS: atom_id res chain seq x y z
N MET A 1 7.35 6.22 41.03
CA MET A 1 7.20 5.46 39.77
C MET A 1 8.46 5.68 38.97
N ALA A 2 9.03 4.65 38.35
CA ALA A 2 10.16 4.83 37.44
C ALA A 2 9.74 5.79 36.30
N GLU A 3 10.67 6.60 35.80
CA GLU A 3 10.37 7.46 34.65
C GLU A 3 9.91 6.61 33.47
N PRO A 4 8.88 7.06 32.70
CA PRO A 4 8.47 6.34 31.52
C PRO A 4 9.63 6.26 30.53
N ASN A 5 9.98 5.06 30.08
CA ASN A 5 10.98 4.89 29.04
C ASN A 5 10.46 5.47 27.73
N PHE A 6 11.02 6.60 27.29
CA PHE A 6 10.62 7.27 26.05
C PHE A 6 11.30 6.62 24.84
N ALA A 7 10.51 6.13 23.90
CA ALA A 7 10.98 5.54 22.64
C ALA A 7 10.51 6.37 21.44
N PRO A 8 11.34 7.27 20.89
CA PRO A 8 10.99 8.09 19.73
C PRO A 8 10.53 7.22 18.55
N GLY A 9 9.35 7.51 17.98
CA GLY A 9 8.82 6.78 16.82
C GLY A 9 8.54 5.29 17.08
N LEU A 10 8.57 4.83 18.34
CA LEU A 10 8.45 3.42 18.72
C LEU A 10 9.51 2.51 18.07
N GLU A 11 10.69 3.07 17.71
CA GLU A 11 11.78 2.27 17.18
C GLU A 11 12.25 1.21 18.18
N GLY A 12 12.31 -0.05 17.74
CA GLY A 12 12.71 -1.18 18.57
C GLY A 12 11.63 -1.64 19.57
N VAL A 13 10.44 -1.04 19.56
CA VAL A 13 9.33 -1.43 20.44
C VAL A 13 8.40 -2.41 19.72
N ALA A 14 8.21 -3.60 20.29
CA ALA A 14 7.17 -4.53 19.84
C ALA A 14 5.80 -4.02 20.32
N ALA A 15 5.04 -3.39 19.42
CA ALA A 15 3.74 -2.79 19.75
C ALA A 15 2.58 -3.80 19.81
N THR A 16 2.72 -4.97 19.19
CA THR A 16 1.76 -6.07 19.22
C THR A 16 2.47 -7.39 18.89
N GLN A 17 1.78 -8.51 19.08
CA GLN A 17 2.15 -9.82 18.55
C GLN A 17 1.33 -10.06 17.28
N SER A 18 1.96 -10.57 16.22
CA SER A 18 1.27 -10.83 14.96
C SER A 18 1.72 -12.13 14.31
N SER A 19 0.76 -12.81 13.70
CA SER A 19 0.94 -14.06 12.96
C SER A 19 0.77 -13.86 11.45
N ILE A 20 0.65 -12.62 10.97
CA ILE A 20 0.26 -12.29 9.58
C ILE A 20 1.45 -12.36 8.61
N SER A 21 2.56 -11.70 8.95
CA SER A 21 3.77 -11.70 8.13
C SER A 21 5.02 -11.75 8.99
N ASN A 22 6.10 -12.25 8.40
CA ASN A 22 7.41 -12.29 9.02
C ASN A 22 8.48 -11.81 8.03
N ILE A 23 9.46 -11.05 8.53
CA ILE A 23 10.58 -10.54 7.74
C ILE A 23 11.89 -10.91 8.42
N ASP A 24 12.77 -11.57 7.68
CA ASP A 24 14.19 -11.66 8.04
C ASP A 24 15.00 -10.74 7.13
N GLY A 25 15.34 -9.56 7.65
CA GLY A 25 16.09 -8.54 6.92
C GLY A 25 17.55 -8.90 6.62
N ALA A 26 18.11 -9.85 7.37
CA ALA A 26 19.49 -10.32 7.19
C ALA A 26 19.55 -11.43 6.14
N ALA A 27 18.56 -12.33 6.13
CA ALA A 27 18.44 -13.38 5.13
C ALA A 27 17.73 -12.94 3.83
N GLY A 28 17.07 -11.77 3.83
CA GLY A 28 16.30 -11.30 2.67
C GLY A 28 15.00 -12.09 2.47
N LEU A 29 14.35 -12.49 3.56
CA LEU A 29 13.14 -13.32 3.51
C LEU A 29 11.90 -12.52 3.91
N LEU A 30 10.80 -12.77 3.20
CA LEU A 30 9.47 -12.30 3.53
C LEU A 30 8.51 -13.49 3.40
N SER A 31 7.66 -13.67 4.41
CA SER A 31 6.59 -14.66 4.37
C SER A 31 5.26 -14.08 4.84
N TYR A 32 4.18 -14.57 4.25
CA TYR A 32 2.81 -14.32 4.70
C TYR A 32 2.24 -15.61 5.26
N ARG A 33 1.77 -15.61 6.51
CA ARG A 33 1.24 -16.80 7.20
C ARG A 33 2.15 -18.03 7.09
N GLY A 34 3.46 -17.82 7.07
CA GLY A 34 4.47 -18.88 6.94
C GLY A 34 4.83 -19.30 5.50
N PHE A 35 4.12 -18.83 4.47
CA PHE A 35 4.44 -19.10 3.08
C PHE A 35 5.41 -18.07 2.52
N ALA A 36 6.46 -18.52 1.82
CA ALA A 36 7.44 -17.63 1.21
C ALA A 36 6.78 -16.74 0.16
N ILE A 37 7.15 -15.46 0.12
CA ILE A 37 6.55 -14.51 -0.82
C ILE A 37 6.81 -14.91 -2.29
N ALA A 38 7.93 -15.56 -2.57
CA ALA A 38 8.26 -16.05 -3.90
C ALA A 38 7.26 -17.12 -4.39
N ASP A 39 6.88 -18.06 -3.52
CA ASP A 39 5.89 -19.09 -3.86
C ASP A 39 4.51 -18.47 -4.10
N LEU A 40 4.11 -17.52 -3.25
CA LEU A 40 2.84 -16.80 -3.43
C LEU A 40 2.82 -16.01 -4.74
N ALA A 41 3.90 -15.31 -5.06
CA ALA A 41 3.96 -14.55 -6.32
C ALA A 41 4.01 -15.44 -7.57
N ALA A 42 4.56 -16.66 -7.45
CA ALA A 42 4.69 -17.59 -8.58
C ALA A 42 3.40 -18.40 -8.84
N TYR A 43 2.68 -18.79 -7.78
CA TYR A 43 1.61 -19.79 -7.87
C TYR A 43 0.22 -19.29 -7.45
N SER A 44 0.13 -18.15 -6.79
CA SER A 44 -1.13 -17.63 -6.23
C SER A 44 -1.72 -16.51 -7.10
N SER A 45 -2.87 -15.99 -6.67
CA SER A 45 -3.42 -14.72 -7.15
C SER A 45 -3.65 -13.75 -6.00
N PHE A 46 -3.87 -12.46 -6.29
CA PHE A 46 -4.18 -11.51 -5.23
C PHE A 46 -5.41 -11.91 -4.40
N GLU A 47 -6.45 -12.49 -5.02
CA GLU A 47 -7.63 -12.96 -4.30
C GLU A 47 -7.31 -14.09 -3.31
N GLU A 48 -6.47 -15.05 -3.71
CA GLU A 48 -6.04 -16.14 -2.84
C GLU A 48 -5.13 -15.64 -1.70
N VAL A 49 -4.21 -14.71 -1.98
CA VAL A 49 -3.36 -14.08 -0.96
C VAL A 49 -4.19 -13.23 0.00
N ALA A 50 -5.18 -12.48 -0.49
CA ALA A 50 -6.08 -11.71 0.36
C ALA A 50 -6.87 -12.63 1.29
N PHE A 51 -7.36 -13.77 0.79
CA PHE A 51 -8.00 -14.80 1.63
C PHE A 51 -7.02 -15.33 2.68
N LEU A 52 -5.81 -15.74 2.27
CA LEU A 52 -4.77 -16.26 3.16
C LEU A 52 -4.46 -15.29 4.30
N LEU A 53 -4.29 -14.00 4.00
CA LEU A 53 -3.99 -12.99 5.00
C LEU A 53 -5.14 -12.84 6.00
N LEU A 54 -6.38 -12.81 5.52
CA LEU A 54 -7.57 -12.65 6.34
C LEU A 54 -7.83 -13.87 7.23
N ASP A 55 -7.83 -15.08 6.67
CA ASP A 55 -8.25 -16.31 7.36
C ASP A 55 -7.10 -17.11 7.97
N GLY A 56 -5.86 -16.80 7.61
CA GLY A 56 -4.67 -17.46 8.14
C GLY A 56 -4.34 -18.82 7.52
N VAL A 57 -5.17 -19.31 6.60
CA VAL A 57 -4.99 -20.58 5.88
C VAL A 57 -5.24 -20.39 4.39
N LEU A 58 -4.61 -21.23 3.56
CA LEU A 58 -4.90 -21.25 2.12
C LEU A 58 -6.34 -21.77 1.89
N PRO A 59 -7.11 -21.14 0.99
CA PRO A 59 -8.47 -21.57 0.71
C PRO A 59 -8.50 -22.90 -0.05
N SER A 60 -9.56 -23.69 0.15
CA SER A 60 -9.91 -24.72 -0.83
C SER A 60 -10.38 -24.07 -2.14
N ALA A 61 -10.40 -24.82 -3.25
CA ALA A 61 -10.94 -24.31 -4.52
C ALA A 61 -12.39 -23.79 -4.41
N ALA A 62 -13.20 -24.42 -3.55
CA ALA A 62 -14.58 -23.98 -3.29
C ALA A 62 -14.63 -22.68 -2.49
N ASP A 63 -13.74 -22.51 -1.50
CA ASP A 63 -13.65 -21.31 -0.68
C ASP A 63 -13.12 -20.13 -1.50
N LEU A 64 -12.08 -20.34 -2.30
CA LEU A 64 -11.54 -19.32 -3.19
C LEU A 64 -12.59 -18.83 -4.18
N LYS A 65 -13.32 -19.76 -4.81
CA LYS A 65 -14.40 -19.41 -5.74
C LYS A 65 -15.50 -18.59 -5.05
N ARG A 66 -15.87 -18.93 -3.81
CA ARG A 66 -16.86 -18.18 -3.03
C ARG A 66 -16.35 -16.79 -2.67
N PHE A 67 -15.10 -16.69 -2.25
CA PHE A 67 -14.46 -15.42 -1.89
C PHE A 67 -14.34 -14.49 -3.10
N ASP A 68 -13.81 -14.98 -4.23
CA ASP A 68 -13.69 -14.22 -5.48
C ASP A 68 -15.06 -13.77 -6.01
N HIS A 69 -16.07 -14.65 -5.96
CA HIS A 69 -17.45 -14.27 -6.30
C HIS A 69 -17.97 -13.14 -5.40
N GLY A 70 -17.73 -13.21 -4.10
CA GLY A 70 -18.10 -12.18 -3.15
C GLY A 70 -17.40 -10.84 -3.42
N LEU A 71 -16.09 -10.87 -3.72
CA LEU A 71 -15.34 -9.67 -4.14
C LEU A 71 -15.99 -9.05 -5.38
N ARG A 72 -16.26 -9.85 -6.42
CA ARG A 72 -16.90 -9.41 -7.67
C ARG A 72 -18.26 -8.76 -7.42
N ALA A 73 -19.10 -9.38 -6.58
CA ALA A 73 -20.43 -8.89 -6.22
C ALA A 73 -20.40 -7.55 -5.45
N HIS A 74 -19.27 -7.20 -4.83
CA HIS A 74 -19.13 -5.99 -4.01
C HIS A 74 -18.30 -4.87 -4.64
N ARG A 75 -17.83 -5.01 -5.89
CA ARG A 75 -17.03 -3.99 -6.60
C ARG A 75 -17.78 -2.66 -6.75
N GLN A 76 -19.08 -2.70 -7.01
CA GLN A 76 -19.87 -1.48 -7.21
C GLN A 76 -20.00 -0.66 -5.92
N VAL A 77 -19.88 0.66 -6.08
CA VAL A 77 -20.14 1.66 -5.04
C VAL A 77 -21.45 2.37 -5.32
N LYS A 78 -22.10 2.91 -4.27
CA LYS A 78 -23.35 3.68 -4.42
C LYS A 78 -23.08 4.94 -5.26
N TYR A 79 -24.05 5.35 -6.08
CA TYR A 79 -23.93 6.54 -6.92
C TYR A 79 -23.61 7.81 -6.11
N ASN A 80 -24.04 7.90 -4.85
CA ASN A 80 -23.70 9.02 -3.97
C ASN A 80 -22.20 9.21 -3.77
N VAL A 81 -21.40 8.13 -3.79
CA VAL A 81 -19.92 8.24 -3.73
C VAL A 81 -19.40 8.96 -4.97
N ARG A 82 -19.94 8.63 -6.15
CA ARG A 82 -19.66 9.36 -7.39
C ARG A 82 -20.09 10.83 -7.27
N GLU A 83 -21.26 11.12 -6.71
CA GLU A 83 -21.69 12.51 -6.54
C GLU A 83 -20.75 13.30 -5.62
N ILE A 84 -20.27 12.71 -4.51
CA ILE A 84 -19.25 13.35 -3.64
C ILE A 84 -18.00 13.70 -4.45
N MET A 85 -17.51 12.78 -5.29
CA MET A 85 -16.32 13.02 -6.11
C MET A 85 -16.50 14.18 -7.10
N LYS A 86 -17.70 14.41 -7.64
CA LYS A 86 -17.97 15.52 -8.58
C LYS A 86 -17.77 16.90 -7.94
N PHE A 87 -17.90 17.01 -6.62
CA PHE A 87 -17.73 18.28 -5.90
C PHE A 87 -16.28 18.54 -5.48
N MET A 88 -15.36 17.62 -5.75
CA MET A 88 -13.95 17.76 -5.40
C MET A 88 -13.16 18.40 -6.55
N PRO A 89 -12.09 19.16 -6.25
CA PRO A 89 -11.26 19.76 -7.28
C PRO A 89 -10.58 18.69 -8.13
N VAL A 90 -10.60 18.85 -9.45
CA VAL A 90 -9.95 17.92 -10.41
C VAL A 90 -8.43 17.84 -10.24
N THR A 91 -7.82 18.83 -9.59
CA THR A 91 -6.40 18.85 -9.20
C THR A 91 -6.12 18.06 -7.92
N GLY A 92 -7.15 17.52 -7.26
CA GLY A 92 -7.01 16.73 -6.04
C GLY A 92 -6.20 15.45 -6.27
N HIS A 93 -5.25 15.19 -5.37
CA HIS A 93 -4.38 14.02 -5.47
C HIS A 93 -5.20 12.73 -5.28
N PRO A 94 -4.93 11.65 -6.04
CA PRO A 94 -5.66 10.39 -5.91
C PRO A 94 -5.69 9.80 -4.49
N MET A 95 -4.63 9.98 -3.69
CA MET A 95 -4.63 9.56 -2.28
C MET A 95 -5.62 10.33 -1.42
N ASP A 96 -5.77 11.65 -1.62
CA ASP A 96 -6.72 12.46 -0.85
C ASP A 96 -8.15 12.07 -1.20
N MET A 97 -8.41 11.82 -2.48
CA MET A 97 -9.71 11.32 -2.93
C MET A 97 -10.00 9.93 -2.36
N LEU A 98 -9.03 9.01 -2.41
CA LEU A 98 -9.19 7.67 -1.86
C LEU A 98 -9.48 7.72 -0.36
N HIS A 99 -8.76 8.55 0.40
CA HIS A 99 -9.02 8.78 1.82
C HIS A 99 -10.44 9.30 2.07
N CYS A 100 -10.83 10.36 1.38
CA CYS A 100 -12.17 10.97 1.50
C CYS A 100 -13.28 9.96 1.17
N ALA A 101 -13.17 9.28 0.03
CA ALA A 101 -14.16 8.33 -0.45
C ALA A 101 -14.31 7.13 0.50
N VAL A 102 -13.20 6.53 0.95
CA VAL A 102 -13.25 5.38 1.86
C VAL A 102 -13.81 5.78 3.23
N ALA A 103 -13.40 6.91 3.79
CA ALA A 103 -13.97 7.40 5.05
C ALA A 103 -15.49 7.62 4.94
N SER A 104 -15.97 8.16 3.80
CA SER A 104 -17.40 8.38 3.56
C SER A 104 -18.22 7.08 3.50
N LEU A 105 -17.61 5.93 3.21
CA LEU A 105 -18.31 4.64 3.19
C LEU A 105 -18.92 4.28 4.56
N GLY A 106 -18.37 4.79 5.66
CA GLY A 106 -18.96 4.64 7.00
C GLY A 106 -20.39 5.19 7.10
N MET A 107 -20.76 6.20 6.31
CA MET A 107 -22.12 6.74 6.27
C MET A 107 -23.09 5.85 5.48
N PHE A 108 -22.59 5.14 4.47
CA PHE A 108 -23.41 4.28 3.61
C PHE A 108 -23.60 2.87 4.15
N TYR A 109 -22.70 2.47 5.04
CA TYR A 109 -22.64 1.18 5.71
C TYR A 109 -22.40 1.43 7.22
N PRO A 110 -23.36 2.11 7.89
CA PRO A 110 -23.22 2.40 9.30
C PRO A 110 -23.18 1.09 10.09
N GLN A 111 -22.35 1.09 11.12
CA GLN A 111 -22.15 -0.04 12.00
C GLN A 111 -22.57 0.40 13.40
N GLN A 112 -23.38 -0.41 14.09
CA GLN A 112 -23.68 -0.24 15.51
C GLN A 112 -22.41 -0.57 16.30
N GLU A 113 -22.13 0.00 17.48
CA GLU A 113 -20.88 -0.31 18.21
C GLU A 113 -20.51 -1.81 18.19
N LEU A 114 -19.27 -2.17 17.78
CA LEU A 114 -18.78 -3.56 17.74
C LEU A 114 -18.77 -4.19 19.14
N SER A 115 -19.92 -4.71 19.55
CA SER A 115 -20.10 -5.47 20.79
C SER A 115 -19.23 -6.74 20.77
N ASP A 116 -19.01 -7.33 21.94
CA ASP A 116 -18.23 -8.57 22.06
C ASP A 116 -18.79 -9.69 21.16
N ALA A 117 -20.12 -9.77 21.03
CA ALA A 117 -20.80 -10.73 20.14
C ALA A 117 -20.53 -10.46 18.65
N GLU A 118 -20.51 -9.19 18.24
CA GLU A 118 -20.22 -8.82 16.84
C GLU A 118 -18.75 -9.02 16.48
N ARG A 119 -17.82 -8.81 17.43
CA ARG A 119 -16.40 -9.15 17.21
C ARG A 119 -16.18 -10.64 17.03
N GLY A 120 -17.00 -11.48 17.66
CA GLY A 120 -17.00 -12.94 17.45
C GLY A 120 -17.70 -13.41 16.17
N ASN A 121 -18.44 -12.52 15.48
CA ASN A 121 -19.17 -12.87 14.26
C ASN A 121 -18.25 -12.74 13.03
N THR A 122 -17.51 -13.81 12.73
CA THR A 122 -16.56 -13.85 11.61
C THR A 122 -17.23 -13.51 10.27
N LEU A 123 -18.42 -14.04 9.99
CA LEU A 123 -19.16 -13.76 8.76
C LEU A 123 -19.44 -12.27 8.56
N HIS A 124 -19.74 -11.55 9.64
CA HIS A 124 -19.96 -10.10 9.58
C HIS A 124 -18.66 -9.37 9.23
N LEU A 125 -17.55 -9.69 9.91
CA LEU A 125 -16.25 -9.08 9.67
C LEU A 125 -15.73 -9.39 8.26
N ASP A 126 -15.92 -10.62 7.77
CA ASP A 126 -15.54 -11.05 6.42
C ASP A 126 -16.26 -10.22 5.36
N ALA A 127 -17.58 -10.01 5.53
CA ALA A 127 -18.36 -9.19 4.62
C ALA A 127 -17.88 -7.72 4.59
N MET A 128 -17.42 -7.18 5.72
CA MET A 128 -16.85 -5.83 5.78
C MET A 128 -15.51 -5.74 5.07
N ALA A 129 -14.59 -6.67 5.38
CA ALA A 129 -13.28 -6.75 4.76
C ALA A 129 -13.38 -6.91 3.24
N MET A 130 -14.22 -7.85 2.79
CA MET A 130 -14.48 -8.11 1.37
C MET A 130 -15.00 -6.87 0.64
N ARG A 131 -15.92 -6.10 1.23
CA ARG A 131 -16.44 -4.86 0.62
C ARG A 131 -15.36 -3.79 0.49
N ILE A 132 -14.46 -3.67 1.47
CA ILE A 132 -13.37 -2.68 1.42
C ILE A 132 -12.40 -3.06 0.30
N ILE A 133 -11.90 -4.30 0.29
CA ILE A 133 -10.98 -4.80 -0.73
C ILE A 133 -11.60 -4.65 -2.13
N ALA A 134 -12.86 -5.05 -2.30
CA ALA A 134 -13.54 -5.00 -3.60
C ALA A 134 -13.74 -3.57 -4.15
N ARG A 135 -13.92 -2.56 -3.28
CA ARG A 135 -14.31 -1.21 -3.69
C ARG A 135 -13.14 -0.27 -3.88
N MET A 136 -12.00 -0.50 -3.21
CA MET A 136 -10.83 0.38 -3.36
C MET A 136 -10.39 0.53 -4.83
N PRO A 137 -10.26 -0.54 -5.65
CA PRO A 137 -9.92 -0.39 -7.07
C PRO A 137 -10.94 0.45 -7.84
N THR A 138 -12.23 0.25 -7.57
CA THR A 138 -13.31 1.01 -8.22
C THR A 138 -13.25 2.48 -7.84
N ILE A 139 -12.97 2.82 -6.57
CA ILE A 139 -12.81 4.21 -6.12
C ILE A 139 -11.64 4.88 -6.83
N VAL A 140 -10.49 4.20 -6.90
CA VAL A 140 -9.28 4.73 -7.56
C VAL A 140 -9.51 4.95 -9.05
N ALA A 141 -10.03 3.94 -9.76
CA ALA A 141 -10.28 4.05 -11.19
C ALA A 141 -11.41 5.05 -11.53
N MET A 142 -12.43 5.14 -10.68
CA MET A 142 -13.50 6.13 -10.81
C MET A 142 -12.95 7.55 -10.72
N TRP A 143 -12.11 7.84 -9.73
CA TRP A 143 -11.50 9.17 -9.62
C TRP A 143 -10.63 9.50 -10.83
N GLU A 144 -9.85 8.53 -11.32
CA GLU A 144 -9.04 8.71 -12.52
C GLU A 144 -9.88 9.14 -13.72
N GLN A 145 -11.03 8.51 -13.98
CA GLN A 145 -11.90 8.94 -15.07
C GLN A 145 -12.50 10.33 -14.81
N MET A 146 -13.03 10.53 -13.61
CA MET A 146 -13.80 11.72 -13.28
C MET A 146 -12.97 13.00 -13.24
N ARG A 147 -11.71 12.93 -12.79
CA ARG A 147 -10.84 14.11 -12.75
C ARG A 147 -10.44 14.62 -14.14
N PHE A 148 -10.63 13.82 -15.18
CA PHE A 148 -10.51 14.24 -16.59
C PHE A 148 -11.87 14.54 -17.26
N GLY A 149 -12.95 14.61 -16.49
CA GLY A 149 -14.29 14.93 -16.99
C GLY A 149 -15.04 13.76 -17.62
N ASN A 150 -14.52 12.53 -17.53
CA ASN A 150 -15.17 11.34 -18.06
C ASN A 150 -16.12 10.71 -17.04
N ASP A 151 -17.09 9.96 -17.55
CA ASP A 151 -17.90 9.08 -16.73
C ASP A 151 -17.10 7.84 -16.28
N PRO A 152 -17.30 7.36 -15.03
CA PRO A 152 -16.61 6.18 -14.55
C PRO A 152 -16.96 4.92 -15.35
N ILE A 153 -15.97 4.07 -15.55
CA ILE A 153 -16.15 2.77 -16.20
C ILE A 153 -16.62 1.75 -15.17
N SER A 154 -17.76 1.11 -15.42
CA SER A 154 -18.34 0.12 -14.50
C SER A 154 -17.44 -1.11 -14.34
N PRO A 155 -17.30 -1.70 -13.15
CA PRO A 155 -16.56 -2.94 -12.97
C PRO A 155 -17.21 -4.10 -13.74
N ARG A 156 -16.38 -4.99 -14.27
CA ARG A 156 -16.77 -6.20 -14.97
C ARG A 156 -16.70 -7.42 -14.06
N PRO A 157 -17.74 -8.26 -13.97
CA PRO A 157 -17.77 -9.40 -13.06
C PRO A 157 -17.00 -10.62 -13.58
N ASP A 158 -16.59 -10.65 -14.85
CA ASP A 158 -15.88 -11.76 -15.49
C ASP A 158 -14.35 -11.66 -15.34
N LEU A 159 -13.82 -10.47 -15.06
CA LEU A 159 -12.39 -10.21 -14.90
C LEU A 159 -11.89 -10.44 -13.46
N SER A 160 -10.64 -10.92 -13.30
CA SER A 160 -9.93 -10.97 -12.00
C SER A 160 -9.80 -9.58 -11.38
N HIS A 161 -9.36 -9.51 -10.12
CA HIS A 161 -9.21 -8.25 -9.39
C HIS A 161 -8.26 -7.28 -10.11
N ALA A 162 -7.08 -7.76 -10.51
CA ALA A 162 -6.10 -6.99 -11.28
C ALA A 162 -6.62 -6.60 -12.68
N ALA A 163 -7.15 -7.57 -13.43
CA ALA A 163 -7.67 -7.33 -14.78
C ALA A 163 -8.81 -6.30 -14.79
N ASN A 164 -9.73 -6.40 -13.82
CA ASN A 164 -10.84 -5.47 -13.68
C ASN A 164 -10.35 -4.05 -13.39
N PHE A 165 -9.30 -3.87 -12.57
CA PHE A 165 -8.74 -2.55 -12.31
C PHE A 165 -8.16 -1.91 -13.59
N LEU A 166 -7.35 -2.66 -14.35
CA LEU A 166 -6.80 -2.18 -15.63
C LEU A 166 -7.89 -1.85 -16.65
N TYR A 167 -8.95 -2.67 -16.69
CA TYR A 167 -10.13 -2.41 -17.50
C TYR A 167 -10.82 -1.09 -17.09
N MET A 168 -11.07 -0.86 -15.79
CA MET A 168 -11.73 0.38 -15.34
C MET A 168 -10.88 1.64 -15.55
N LEU A 169 -9.54 1.50 -15.56
CA LEU A 169 -8.63 2.62 -15.86
C LEU A 169 -8.64 3.02 -17.34
N SER A 170 -8.81 2.08 -18.26
CA SER A 170 -8.56 2.30 -19.69
C SER A 170 -9.79 2.15 -20.59
N GLY A 171 -10.81 1.42 -20.13
CA GLY A 171 -11.96 1.00 -20.93
C GLY A 171 -11.65 -0.06 -21.98
N ARG A 172 -10.44 -0.61 -21.99
CA ARG A 172 -9.96 -1.59 -22.97
C ARG A 172 -9.82 -2.97 -22.32
N GLU A 173 -9.89 -4.02 -23.13
CA GLU A 173 -9.59 -5.37 -22.67
C GLU A 173 -8.15 -5.39 -22.11
N PRO A 174 -7.95 -5.85 -20.87
CA PRO A 174 -6.65 -5.77 -20.22
C PRO A 174 -5.68 -6.76 -20.86
N ASP A 175 -4.44 -6.30 -21.10
CA ASP A 175 -3.38 -7.17 -21.60
C ASP A 175 -3.07 -8.27 -20.56
N PRO A 176 -2.99 -9.57 -20.96
CA PRO A 176 -2.72 -10.66 -20.03
C PRO A 176 -1.37 -10.52 -19.29
N THR A 177 -0.35 -9.97 -19.95
CA THR A 177 0.96 -9.70 -19.37
C THR A 177 0.83 -8.62 -18.30
N TYR A 178 0.21 -7.49 -18.61
CA TYR A 178 0.00 -6.41 -17.64
C TYR A 178 -0.90 -6.84 -16.48
N THR A 179 -1.87 -7.72 -16.74
CA THR A 179 -2.70 -8.32 -15.71
C THR A 179 -1.85 -9.12 -14.73
N LYS A 180 -0.95 -9.99 -15.24
CA LYS A 180 -0.03 -10.78 -14.41
C LYS A 180 0.92 -9.89 -13.61
N ILE A 181 1.50 -8.86 -14.23
CA ILE A 181 2.36 -7.88 -13.53
C ILE A 181 1.62 -7.22 -12.38
N LEU A 182 0.43 -6.69 -12.65
CA LEU A 182 -0.34 -6.00 -11.63
C LEU A 182 -0.72 -6.95 -10.49
N ASP A 183 -1.16 -8.17 -10.80
CA ASP A 183 -1.52 -9.15 -9.79
C ASP A 183 -0.34 -9.50 -8.87
N SER A 184 0.83 -9.77 -9.44
CA SER A 184 2.06 -9.97 -8.65
C SER A 184 2.42 -8.72 -7.84
N CYS A 185 2.32 -7.52 -8.41
CA CYS A 185 2.53 -6.29 -7.66
C CYS A 185 1.56 -6.15 -6.48
N LEU A 186 0.29 -6.53 -6.65
CA LEU A 186 -0.69 -6.51 -5.55
C LEU A 186 -0.32 -7.52 -4.46
N ILE A 187 0.11 -8.74 -4.81
CA ILE A 187 0.59 -9.74 -3.85
C ILE A 187 1.81 -9.21 -3.05
N LEU A 188 2.82 -8.68 -3.75
CA LEU A 188 4.08 -8.22 -3.14
C LEU A 188 3.90 -6.99 -2.24
N HIS A 189 2.82 -6.23 -2.42
CA HIS A 189 2.49 -5.07 -1.58
C HIS A 189 1.38 -5.35 -0.56
N ALA A 190 0.78 -6.55 -0.59
CA ALA A 190 -0.35 -6.91 0.26
C ALA A 190 -0.04 -6.77 1.75
N GLU A 191 1.19 -7.13 2.18
CA GLU A 191 1.60 -6.99 3.56
C GLU A 191 3.12 -6.89 3.77
N HIS A 192 3.57 -6.23 4.84
CA HIS A 192 4.99 -5.99 5.12
C HIS A 192 5.22 -5.54 6.57
N THR A 193 4.66 -6.26 7.53
CA THR A 193 4.70 -6.00 8.98
C THR A 193 4.17 -4.61 9.38
N ILE A 194 4.53 -4.15 10.59
CA ILE A 194 3.98 -2.95 11.21
C ILE A 194 4.76 -1.72 10.77
N ASN A 195 4.39 -1.20 9.60
CA ASN A 195 4.73 0.16 9.19
C ASN A 195 3.73 1.18 9.76
N ALA A 196 3.94 2.47 9.49
CA ALA A 196 3.12 3.56 10.06
C ALA A 196 1.61 3.41 9.76
N SER A 197 1.23 3.06 8.52
CA SER A 197 -0.20 2.90 8.17
C SER A 197 -0.81 1.66 8.81
N THR A 198 -0.08 0.56 8.90
CA THR A 198 -0.52 -0.63 9.67
C THR A 198 -0.63 -0.31 11.17
N PHE A 199 0.31 0.45 11.75
CA PHE A 199 0.19 0.85 13.15
C PHE A 199 -1.02 1.77 13.40
N SER A 200 -1.34 2.66 12.46
CA SER A 200 -2.57 3.45 12.49
C SER A 200 -3.82 2.58 12.49
N VAL A 201 -3.82 1.45 11.78
CA VAL A 201 -4.93 0.47 11.82
C VAL A 201 -5.09 -0.08 13.24
N LEU A 202 -4.00 -0.48 13.90
CA LEU A 202 -4.05 -1.00 15.27
C LEU A 202 -4.58 0.05 16.25
N VAL A 203 -4.04 1.28 16.20
CA VAL A 203 -4.47 2.38 17.08
C VAL A 203 -5.96 2.70 16.87
N THR A 204 -6.37 2.90 15.62
CA THR A 204 -7.75 3.30 15.28
C THR A 204 -8.72 2.15 15.53
N GLY A 205 -8.35 0.93 15.11
CA GLY A 205 -9.14 -0.28 15.35
C GLY A 205 -9.33 -0.57 16.83
N SER A 206 -8.34 -0.23 17.67
CA SER A 206 -8.44 -0.48 19.11
C SER A 206 -9.54 0.29 19.83
N THR A 207 -10.02 1.37 19.21
CA THR A 207 -11.16 2.15 19.71
C THR A 207 -12.52 1.56 19.28
N LEU A 208 -12.52 0.44 18.56
CA LEU A 208 -13.71 -0.24 18.04
C LEU A 208 -14.55 0.62 17.07
N THR A 209 -13.93 1.61 16.42
CA THR A 209 -14.60 2.40 15.38
C THR A 209 -14.87 1.55 14.12
N ASN A 210 -15.79 2.03 13.29
CA ASN A 210 -16.11 1.44 12.00
C ASN A 210 -14.85 1.19 11.14
N PRO A 211 -14.66 0.01 10.51
CA PRO A 211 -13.49 -0.31 9.70
C PRO A 211 -13.27 0.65 8.52
N TYR A 212 -14.31 1.32 7.99
CA TYR A 212 -14.12 2.35 6.98
C TYR A 212 -13.32 3.55 7.52
N HIS A 213 -13.48 3.89 8.82
CA HIS A 213 -12.64 4.91 9.48
C HIS A 213 -11.23 4.37 9.78
N VAL A 214 -11.11 3.09 10.14
CA VAL A 214 -9.81 2.43 10.36
C VAL A 214 -8.96 2.48 9.09
N ILE A 215 -9.54 2.04 7.96
CA ILE A 215 -8.86 2.04 6.68
C ILE A 215 -8.69 3.47 6.14
N GLY A 216 -9.65 4.36 6.37
CA GLY A 216 -9.48 5.79 6.10
C GLY A 216 -8.25 6.39 6.80
N GLY A 217 -8.07 6.11 8.09
CA GLY A 217 -6.90 6.52 8.86
C GLY A 217 -5.59 5.91 8.36
N ALA A 218 -5.61 4.65 7.94
CA ALA A 218 -4.47 3.99 7.32
C ALA A 218 -4.06 4.63 5.98
N ILE A 219 -5.04 4.96 5.13
CA ILE A 219 -4.82 5.67 3.86
C ILE A 219 -4.27 7.08 4.13
N GLY A 220 -4.85 7.81 5.09
CA GLY A 220 -4.37 9.13 5.49
C GLY A 220 -2.93 9.11 6.02
N THR A 221 -2.59 8.08 6.80
CA THR A 221 -1.21 7.87 7.28
C THR A 221 -0.26 7.50 6.13
N LEU A 222 -0.71 6.68 5.17
CA LEU A 222 0.05 6.32 3.98
C LEU A 222 0.28 7.52 3.04
N ALA A 223 -0.65 8.48 2.97
CA ALA A 223 -0.52 9.66 2.13
C ALA A 223 0.64 10.58 2.54
N GLY A 224 1.16 10.44 3.77
CA GLY A 224 2.32 11.21 4.23
C GLY A 224 3.59 10.92 3.43
N PRO A 225 4.41 11.92 3.06
CA PRO A 225 5.57 11.77 2.17
C PRO A 225 6.74 11.00 2.80
N LEU A 226 6.70 10.72 4.11
CA LEU A 226 7.66 9.86 4.79
C LEU A 226 7.27 8.37 4.72
N HIS A 227 6.10 8.05 4.17
CA HIS A 227 5.58 6.69 4.05
C HIS A 227 5.23 6.34 2.60
N GLY A 228 4.28 7.07 1.99
CA GLY A 228 3.86 6.87 0.61
C GLY A 228 4.70 7.64 -0.42
N GLY A 229 4.46 7.34 -1.70
CA GLY A 229 5.04 8.08 -2.83
C GLY A 229 6.43 7.63 -3.27
N ALA A 230 7.04 6.62 -2.64
CA ALA A 230 8.41 6.18 -2.99
C ALA A 230 8.53 5.73 -4.45
N ASN A 231 7.61 4.92 -4.94
CA ASN A 231 7.57 4.45 -6.34
C ASN A 231 7.27 5.59 -7.34
N GLN A 232 6.43 6.56 -6.98
CA GLN A 232 6.24 7.78 -7.77
C GLN A 232 7.54 8.58 -7.88
N LYS A 233 8.23 8.77 -6.74
CA LYS A 233 9.52 9.48 -6.69
C LYS A 233 10.62 8.78 -7.48
N VAL A 234 10.55 7.45 -7.66
CA VAL A 234 11.44 6.72 -8.57
C VAL A 234 11.26 7.23 -9.98
N VAL A 235 10.03 7.26 -10.50
CA VAL A 235 9.78 7.68 -11.89
C VAL A 235 10.12 9.16 -12.08
N GLU A 236 9.73 10.03 -11.15
CA GLU A 236 10.10 11.45 -11.19
C GLU A 236 11.64 11.64 -11.21
N MET A 237 12.37 10.87 -10.40
CA MET A 237 13.85 10.88 -10.41
C MET A 237 14.42 10.41 -11.75
N LEU A 238 13.84 9.38 -12.36
CA LEU A 238 14.28 8.86 -13.66
C LEU A 238 14.00 9.86 -14.79
N GLU A 239 12.91 10.62 -14.72
CA GLU A 239 12.56 11.69 -15.68
C GLU A 239 13.54 12.87 -15.63
N GLU A 240 14.23 13.12 -14.51
CA GLU A 240 15.30 14.13 -14.41
C GLU A 240 16.54 13.77 -15.26
N ILE A 241 16.67 12.51 -15.70
CA ILE A 241 17.84 12.02 -16.44
C ILE A 241 17.53 12.04 -17.93
N SER A 242 18.20 12.89 -18.70
CA SER A 242 17.85 13.08 -20.12
C SER A 242 18.32 11.94 -21.05
N SER A 243 19.27 11.11 -20.63
CA SER A 243 19.72 9.93 -21.38
C SER A 243 20.56 8.97 -20.53
N VAL A 244 20.66 7.72 -20.97
CA VAL A 244 21.51 6.67 -20.37
C VAL A 244 22.95 7.15 -20.11
N ARG A 245 23.52 7.96 -21.02
CA ARG A 245 24.88 8.52 -20.88
C ARG A 245 25.08 9.43 -19.67
N GLN A 246 24.01 10.03 -19.15
CA GLN A 246 24.07 10.96 -18.02
C GLN A 246 23.90 10.27 -16.65
N VAL A 247 23.53 8.99 -16.62
CA VAL A 247 23.24 8.26 -15.38
C VAL A 247 24.40 8.33 -14.39
N GLY A 248 25.63 8.05 -14.84
CA GLY A 248 26.81 8.06 -13.96
C GLY A 248 27.02 9.42 -13.28
N ALA A 249 27.03 10.50 -14.07
CA ALA A 249 27.19 11.86 -13.54
C ALA A 249 26.03 12.28 -12.61
N TYR A 250 24.80 11.83 -12.90
CA TYR A 250 23.64 12.08 -12.06
C TYR A 250 23.79 11.41 -10.69
N LEU A 251 24.16 10.13 -10.66
CA LEU A 251 24.36 9.38 -9.42
C LEU A 251 25.51 9.95 -8.60
N ASP A 252 26.63 10.28 -9.24
CA ASP A 252 27.80 10.85 -8.56
C ASP A 252 27.46 12.19 -7.89
N ARG A 253 26.66 13.04 -8.54
CA ARG A 253 26.12 14.28 -7.95
C ARG A 253 25.22 14.01 -6.74
N LYS A 254 24.23 13.13 -6.87
CA LYS A 254 23.30 12.76 -5.77
C LYS A 254 24.08 12.29 -4.54
N MET A 255 25.06 11.41 -4.74
CA MET A 255 25.88 10.87 -3.65
C MET A 255 26.77 11.92 -3.00
N ALA A 256 27.40 12.80 -3.79
CA ALA A 256 28.22 13.89 -3.27
C ALA A 256 27.41 14.84 -2.38
N ASN A 257 26.15 15.09 -2.75
CA ASN A 257 25.22 15.94 -1.99
C ASN A 257 24.49 15.21 -0.86
N LYS A 258 24.73 13.90 -0.66
CA LYS A 258 23.99 13.05 0.29
C LYS A 258 22.48 13.03 0.05
N GLU A 259 22.07 13.20 -1.21
CA GLU A 259 20.69 13.09 -1.62
C GLU A 259 20.26 11.62 -1.73
N LYS A 260 18.97 11.35 -1.50
CA LYS A 260 18.41 10.01 -1.66
C LYS A 260 18.38 9.62 -3.14
N ILE A 261 18.69 8.36 -3.42
CA ILE A 261 18.40 7.70 -4.70
C ILE A 261 17.11 6.92 -4.47
N TRP A 262 16.01 7.39 -5.05
CA TRP A 262 14.70 6.80 -4.82
C TRP A 262 14.66 5.36 -5.35
N GLY A 263 13.98 4.48 -4.62
CA GLY A 263 13.94 3.05 -4.91
C GLY A 263 15.18 2.27 -4.44
N PHE A 264 16.15 2.91 -3.80
CA PHE A 264 17.34 2.26 -3.24
C PHE A 264 17.40 2.31 -1.71
N GLY A 265 17.78 1.19 -1.12
CA GLY A 265 17.88 1.00 0.31
C GLY A 265 16.56 0.62 0.96
N HIS A 266 16.65 0.03 2.15
CA HIS A 266 15.49 -0.43 2.89
C HIS A 266 15.75 -0.36 4.40
N ARG A 267 14.70 -0.09 5.19
CA ARG A 267 14.82 0.02 6.65
C ARG A 267 15.24 -1.30 7.29
N ILE A 268 14.57 -2.38 6.86
CA ILE A 268 14.73 -3.76 7.36
C ILE A 268 15.81 -4.54 6.57
N TYR A 269 15.64 -4.74 5.25
CA TYR A 269 16.64 -5.46 4.45
C TYR A 269 18.00 -4.74 4.41
N LYS A 270 19.04 -5.49 4.77
CA LYS A 270 20.45 -5.15 4.50
C LYS A 270 21.02 -5.92 3.31
N THR A 271 20.21 -6.84 2.79
CA THR A 271 20.40 -7.60 1.57
C THR A 271 19.41 -7.12 0.50
N ARG A 272 19.29 -7.86 -0.61
CA ARG A 272 18.27 -7.57 -1.63
C ARG A 272 16.87 -7.82 -1.07
N ASP A 273 15.94 -6.92 -1.37
CA ASP A 273 14.52 -7.11 -1.06
C ASP A 273 13.98 -8.29 -1.91
N PRO A 274 13.42 -9.35 -1.32
CA PRO A 274 12.95 -10.52 -2.07
C PRO A 274 11.87 -10.15 -3.09
N ARG A 275 11.06 -9.13 -2.81
CA ARG A 275 10.02 -8.66 -3.73
C ARG A 275 10.63 -7.95 -4.95
N ALA A 276 11.73 -7.24 -4.73
CA ALA A 276 12.46 -6.57 -5.81
C ALA A 276 13.10 -7.59 -6.76
N VAL A 277 13.60 -8.71 -6.23
CA VAL A 277 14.12 -9.82 -7.04
C VAL A 277 13.02 -10.38 -7.96
N ILE A 278 11.85 -10.68 -7.40
CA ILE A 278 10.71 -11.19 -8.17
C ILE A 278 10.28 -10.21 -9.27
N LEU A 279 10.12 -8.92 -8.94
CA LEU A 279 9.73 -7.92 -9.94
C LEU A 279 10.80 -7.69 -11.01
N LYS A 280 12.09 -7.79 -10.65
CA LYS A 280 13.19 -7.73 -11.61
C LYS A 280 13.11 -8.88 -12.62
N GLU A 281 12.95 -10.10 -12.15
CA GLU A 281 12.84 -11.29 -13.01
C GLU A 281 11.64 -11.19 -13.95
N MET A 282 10.48 -10.75 -13.43
CA MET A 282 9.30 -10.49 -14.26
C MET A 282 9.55 -9.41 -15.31
N MET A 283 10.22 -8.32 -14.93
CA MET A 283 10.57 -7.22 -15.82
C MET A 283 11.50 -7.70 -16.95
N GLU A 284 12.53 -8.50 -16.63
CA GLU A 284 13.51 -9.04 -17.59
C GLU A 284 12.88 -10.07 -18.55
N ASP A 285 12.05 -10.97 -18.02
CA ASP A 285 11.30 -11.94 -18.82
C ASP A 285 10.40 -11.24 -19.84
N MET A 286 9.64 -10.24 -19.39
CA MET A 286 8.67 -9.55 -20.25
C MET A 286 9.34 -8.58 -21.23
N ALA A 287 10.46 -7.98 -20.85
CA ALA A 287 11.30 -7.21 -21.75
C ALA A 287 11.77 -8.07 -22.93
N SER A 288 12.13 -9.33 -22.68
CA SER A 288 12.62 -10.27 -23.70
C SER A 288 11.52 -10.76 -24.65
N HIS A 289 10.26 -10.80 -24.21
CA HIS A 289 9.13 -11.28 -25.00
C HIS A 289 8.35 -10.17 -25.74
N GLY A 290 8.81 -8.92 -25.68
CA GLY A 290 8.26 -7.79 -26.48
C GLY A 290 6.94 -7.20 -25.96
N ASN A 291 6.54 -7.50 -24.72
CA ASN A 291 5.25 -7.08 -24.17
C ASN A 291 5.30 -5.77 -23.35
N LEU A 292 6.49 -5.19 -23.14
CA LEU A 292 6.65 -3.87 -22.52
C LEU A 292 6.76 -2.79 -23.59
N ARG A 293 6.36 -1.57 -23.26
CA ARG A 293 6.51 -0.39 -24.14
C ARG A 293 7.98 -0.12 -24.49
N HIS A 294 8.93 -0.54 -23.63
CA HIS A 294 10.37 -0.29 -23.77
C HIS A 294 10.67 1.19 -23.97
N SER A 295 10.20 2.02 -23.04
CA SER A 295 10.41 3.46 -23.13
C SER A 295 11.89 3.86 -22.87
N GLY A 296 12.27 5.08 -23.26
CA GLY A 296 13.59 5.61 -22.89
C GLY A 296 13.80 5.68 -21.36
N LEU A 297 12.72 5.82 -20.58
CA LEU A 297 12.77 5.77 -19.12
C LEU A 297 13.13 4.36 -18.62
N PHE A 298 12.66 3.32 -19.31
CA PHE A 298 13.02 1.93 -19.01
C PHE A 298 14.51 1.67 -19.20
N GLU A 299 15.10 2.14 -20.30
CA GLU A 299 16.55 2.04 -20.55
C GLU A 299 17.36 2.79 -19.49
N ILE A 300 16.91 3.99 -19.11
CA ILE A 300 17.52 4.76 -18.02
C ILE A 300 17.41 4.00 -16.69
N ALA A 301 16.26 3.39 -16.39
CA ALA A 301 16.05 2.63 -15.16
C ALA A 301 17.02 1.44 -15.06
N ILE A 302 17.20 0.68 -16.14
CA ILE A 302 18.16 -0.43 -16.18
C ILE A 302 19.58 0.08 -15.87
N GLU A 303 19.99 1.18 -16.51
CA GLU A 303 21.34 1.70 -16.30
C GLU A 303 21.53 2.32 -14.91
N VAL A 304 20.50 2.98 -14.37
CA VAL A 304 20.48 3.46 -12.97
C VAL A 304 20.62 2.28 -12.02
N GLU A 305 19.89 1.18 -12.25
CA GLU A 305 19.94 0.00 -11.40
C GLU A 305 21.35 -0.59 -11.35
N ARG A 306 21.95 -0.77 -12.52
CA ARG A 306 23.31 -1.30 -12.67
C ARG A 306 24.34 -0.42 -11.98
N GLN A 307 24.39 0.86 -12.34
CA GLN A 307 25.41 1.78 -11.83
C GLN A 307 25.24 2.10 -10.34
N ALA A 308 24.00 2.21 -9.84
CA ALA A 308 23.75 2.42 -8.43
C ALA A 308 24.11 1.18 -7.61
N THR A 309 23.84 -0.03 -8.11
CA THR A 309 24.24 -1.28 -7.46
C THR A 309 25.76 -1.41 -7.36
N GLU A 310 26.52 -1.04 -8.40
CA GLU A 310 28.00 -1.03 -8.36
C GLU A 310 28.56 -0.09 -7.27
N ARG A 311 27.93 1.08 -7.10
CA ARG A 311 28.38 2.13 -6.16
C ARG A 311 27.92 1.91 -4.72
N LEU A 312 26.71 1.38 -4.54
CA LEU A 312 26.00 1.34 -3.26
C LEU A 312 25.84 -0.08 -2.70
N GLY A 313 25.91 -1.10 -3.56
CA GLY A 313 25.84 -2.51 -3.16
C GLY A 313 26.86 -2.89 -2.09
N PRO A 314 28.14 -2.46 -2.16
CA PRO A 314 29.12 -2.71 -1.10
C PRO A 314 28.72 -2.11 0.28
N LYS A 315 27.78 -1.17 0.31
CA LYS A 315 27.22 -0.57 1.53
C LYS A 315 25.91 -1.24 1.98
N GLY A 316 25.50 -2.35 1.34
CA GLY A 316 24.24 -3.04 1.61
C GLY A 316 23.00 -2.27 1.14
N ILE A 317 23.16 -1.36 0.17
CA ILE A 317 22.07 -0.56 -0.38
C ILE A 317 21.75 -1.09 -1.77
N HIS A 318 20.56 -1.68 -1.92
CA HIS A 318 20.09 -2.31 -3.15
C HIS A 318 18.76 -1.70 -3.60
N ALA A 319 18.40 -1.91 -4.87
CA ALA A 319 17.06 -1.60 -5.34
C ALA A 319 16.01 -2.37 -4.52
N ASN A 320 14.91 -1.70 -4.19
CA ASN A 320 13.79 -2.25 -3.44
C ASN A 320 12.56 -2.40 -4.34
N VAL A 321 11.46 -2.90 -3.78
CA VAL A 321 10.21 -3.14 -4.53
C VAL A 321 9.66 -1.88 -5.22
N ASP A 322 9.87 -0.69 -4.65
CA ASP A 322 9.36 0.57 -5.19
C ASP A 322 10.06 0.97 -6.49
N PHE A 323 11.34 0.59 -6.65
CA PHE A 323 12.09 0.83 -7.88
C PHE A 323 11.42 0.12 -9.06
N TYR A 324 11.27 -1.21 -8.95
CA TYR A 324 10.74 -2.03 -10.04
C TYR A 324 9.25 -1.81 -10.24
N SER A 325 8.46 -1.66 -9.17
CA SER A 325 7.01 -1.40 -9.32
C SER A 325 6.74 -0.06 -10.00
N GLY A 326 7.49 1.00 -9.67
CA GLY A 326 7.37 2.31 -10.34
C GLY A 326 7.68 2.21 -11.83
N VAL A 327 8.77 1.53 -12.19
CA VAL A 327 9.16 1.31 -13.60
C VAL A 327 8.10 0.48 -14.35
N LEU A 328 7.63 -0.62 -13.76
CA LEU A 328 6.60 -1.48 -14.37
C LEU A 328 5.29 -0.74 -14.58
N TYR A 329 4.80 0.01 -13.59
CA TYR A 329 3.58 0.80 -13.75
C TYR A 329 3.72 1.89 -14.82
N HIS A 330 4.89 2.53 -14.92
CA HIS A 330 5.17 3.48 -15.99
C HIS A 330 5.13 2.82 -17.37
N GLU A 331 5.72 1.63 -17.53
CA GLU A 331 5.69 0.88 -18.79
C GLU A 331 4.29 0.41 -19.17
N MET A 332 3.45 0.09 -18.18
CA MET A 332 2.02 -0.18 -18.36
C MET A 332 1.20 1.06 -18.75
N GLY A 333 1.79 2.27 -18.70
CA GLY A 333 1.11 3.53 -19.00
C GLY A 333 0.23 4.07 -17.88
N ILE A 334 0.44 3.59 -16.65
CA ILE A 334 -0.26 4.09 -15.45
C ILE A 334 0.38 5.41 -15.03
N LYS A 335 -0.44 6.42 -14.71
CA LYS A 335 0.05 7.72 -14.22
C LYS A 335 0.71 7.57 -12.84
N ALA A 336 1.82 8.28 -12.63
CA ALA A 336 2.65 8.12 -11.43
C ALA A 336 1.93 8.44 -10.11
N ASP A 337 0.97 9.37 -10.13
CA ASP A 337 0.14 9.73 -8.98
C ASP A 337 -0.90 8.64 -8.58
N LEU A 338 -1.06 7.58 -9.40
CA LEU A 338 -1.84 6.39 -9.08
C LEU A 338 -1.03 5.29 -8.39
N PHE A 339 0.29 5.40 -8.31
CA PHE A 339 1.13 4.31 -7.79
C PHE A 339 0.91 4.06 -6.29
N THR A 340 0.79 5.13 -5.49
CA THR A 340 0.49 4.99 -4.05
C THR A 340 -0.95 4.51 -3.81
N PRO A 341 -1.98 4.96 -4.55
CA PRO A 341 -3.31 4.35 -4.52
C PRO A 341 -3.31 2.84 -4.83
N ILE A 342 -2.53 2.38 -5.82
CA ILE A 342 -2.39 0.95 -6.11
C ILE A 342 -1.74 0.20 -4.94
N PHE A 343 -0.71 0.79 -4.32
CA PHE A 343 -0.15 0.25 -3.08
C PHE A 343 -1.24 0.14 -2.01
N ALA A 344 -2.09 1.17 -1.83
CA ALA A 344 -3.16 1.14 -0.83
C ALA A 344 -4.19 0.04 -1.11
N MET A 345 -4.55 -0.18 -2.39
CA MET A 345 -5.42 -1.29 -2.80
C MET A 345 -4.85 -2.64 -2.37
N ALA A 346 -3.58 -2.88 -2.68
CA ALA A 346 -2.87 -4.10 -2.27
C ALA A 346 -2.85 -4.24 -0.74
N ARG A 347 -2.35 -3.20 -0.07
CA ARG A 347 -2.11 -3.15 1.38
C ARG A 347 -3.40 -3.29 2.20
N SER A 348 -4.55 -3.02 1.61
CA SER A 348 -5.85 -3.19 2.28
C SER A 348 -6.06 -4.61 2.83
N ALA A 349 -5.56 -5.64 2.15
CA ALA A 349 -5.63 -7.01 2.64
C ALA A 349 -4.86 -7.18 3.96
N GLY A 350 -3.60 -6.72 4.01
CA GLY A 350 -2.79 -6.72 5.23
C GLY A 350 -3.40 -5.86 6.34
N TRP A 351 -3.86 -4.64 6.03
CA TRP A 351 -4.56 -3.79 7.01
C TRP A 351 -5.78 -4.47 7.62
N LEU A 352 -6.62 -5.12 6.81
CA LEU A 352 -7.81 -5.80 7.31
C LEU A 352 -7.45 -7.06 8.12
N ALA A 353 -6.38 -7.77 7.76
CA ALA A 353 -5.87 -8.87 8.58
C ALA A 353 -5.41 -8.38 9.96
N HIS A 354 -4.64 -7.28 10.02
CA HIS A 354 -4.19 -6.67 11.27
C HIS A 354 -5.36 -6.10 12.09
N TRP A 355 -6.37 -5.55 11.42
CA TRP A 355 -7.61 -5.13 12.08
C TRP A 355 -8.34 -6.31 12.74
N ARG A 356 -8.47 -7.46 12.05
CA ARG A 356 -9.06 -8.68 12.64
C ARG A 356 -8.25 -9.19 13.82
N GLU A 357 -6.92 -9.23 13.71
CA GLU A 357 -6.04 -9.66 14.81
C GLU A 357 -6.17 -8.72 16.03
N GLN A 358 -6.24 -7.40 15.78
CA GLN A 358 -6.51 -6.40 16.82
C GLN A 358 -7.89 -6.59 17.47
N LEU A 359 -8.94 -6.94 16.73
CA LEU A 359 -10.27 -7.15 17.30
C LEU A 359 -10.37 -8.43 18.14
N ALA A 360 -9.60 -9.47 17.79
CA ALA A 360 -9.60 -10.76 18.47
C ALA A 360 -9.03 -10.67 19.90
N ASP A 361 -7.99 -9.87 20.11
CA ASP A 361 -7.40 -9.59 21.43
C ASP A 361 -7.32 -8.07 21.67
N ASN A 362 -8.49 -7.42 21.70
CA ASN A 362 -8.54 -5.97 21.66
C ASN A 362 -8.07 -5.29 22.95
N ARG A 363 -7.09 -4.39 22.80
CA ARG A 363 -6.66 -3.46 23.84
C ARG A 363 -6.45 -2.06 23.27
N ILE A 364 -7.07 -1.06 23.91
CA ILE A 364 -6.96 0.34 23.48
C ILE A 364 -5.50 0.84 23.55
N PHE A 365 -4.99 1.37 22.45
CA PHE A 365 -3.69 2.05 22.41
C PHE A 365 -3.82 3.43 23.07
N ARG A 366 -3.31 3.54 24.31
CA ARG A 366 -3.30 4.80 25.07
C ARG A 366 -1.97 5.00 25.82
N PRO A 367 -0.87 5.34 25.11
CA PRO A 367 0.44 5.53 25.73
C PRO A 367 0.44 6.73 26.68
N THR A 368 1.44 6.77 27.58
CA THR A 368 1.76 7.96 28.39
C THR A 368 2.78 8.84 27.68
N GLN A 369 3.07 10.01 28.24
CA GLN A 369 4.10 10.93 27.77
C GLN A 369 5.07 11.31 28.89
N VAL A 370 6.31 11.64 28.54
CA VAL A 370 7.24 12.33 29.45
C VAL A 370 6.96 13.83 29.35
N TYR A 371 6.49 14.43 30.44
CA TYR A 371 6.22 15.87 30.46
C TYR A 371 7.54 16.65 30.60
N THR A 372 7.90 17.43 29.58
CA THR A 372 9.12 18.26 29.54
C THR A 372 8.83 19.77 29.65
N GLY A 373 7.59 20.14 29.95
CA GLY A 373 7.17 21.54 30.10
C GLY A 373 7.58 22.16 31.44
N GLU A 374 7.47 23.49 31.53
CA GLU A 374 7.69 24.23 32.77
C GLU A 374 6.66 23.87 33.84
N GLN A 375 7.14 23.51 35.04
CA GLN A 375 6.29 23.22 36.19
C GLN A 375 5.93 24.49 36.97
N ASN A 376 4.75 24.50 37.60
CA ASN A 376 4.34 25.50 38.59
C ASN A 376 4.39 26.96 38.11
N ARG A 377 4.12 27.22 36.82
CA ARG A 377 4.02 28.59 36.31
C ARG A 377 2.89 29.33 37.02
N ARG A 378 3.17 30.53 37.53
CA ARG A 378 2.14 31.39 38.11
C ARG A 378 1.25 31.93 36.99
N TYR A 379 -0.06 31.71 37.11
CA TYR A 379 -1.02 32.34 36.22
C TYR A 379 -1.07 33.85 36.46
N VAL A 380 -0.79 34.64 35.42
CA VAL A 380 -0.93 36.10 35.43
C VAL A 380 -2.15 36.47 34.57
N PRO A 381 -3.18 37.14 35.16
CA PRO A 381 -4.34 37.63 34.41
C PRO A 381 -3.90 38.49 33.22
N VAL A 382 -4.64 38.44 32.11
CA VAL A 382 -4.24 39.11 30.85
C VAL A 382 -3.94 40.60 31.03
N ALA A 383 -4.68 41.30 31.89
CA ALA A 383 -4.48 42.73 32.19
C ALA A 383 -3.22 43.04 33.01
N GLN A 384 -2.53 42.03 33.56
CA GLN A 384 -1.34 42.16 34.40
C GLN A 384 -0.08 41.60 33.73
N ARG A 385 -0.17 41.17 32.47
CA ARG A 385 0.98 40.71 31.68
C ARG A 385 1.71 41.95 31.16
N ILE A 386 3.04 41.96 31.30
CA ILE A 386 3.93 43.03 30.80
C ILE A 386 4.09 42.88 29.30
#